data_AF-A0A7W6M8R4-F1
#
_entry.id   AF-A0A7W6M8R4-F1
#
_cell.length_a   1.000
_cell.length_b   1.000
_cell.length_c   1.000
_cell.angle_alpha   90.00
_cell.angle_beta   90.00
_cell.angle_gamma   90.00
#
_symmetry.space_group_name_H-M   'P 1'
#
loop_
_entity.id
_entity.type
_entity.pdbx_description
1 polymer ?
#
loop_
_entity_poly.entity_id
_entity_poly.type
_entity_poly.pdbx_seq_one_letter_code
_entity_poly.pdbx_strand_id
1 'polypeptide(L)'
;MSTPDYATLIDDETWAYIARLDANYPPDAVDMSIADQRAAYDEMCAVFHAPRPEGVVVRDVPFGGVPCRTYSSGPSEVTVIYYHGGGFVVGGLQSHDDICAELCARTGLEVISVDYALAPETVFPGCFNDAWTAFSAITQSRSGGIVLCGDSAGGNLAAAVAHHARGRVDGRIVGQVLIYPGLGGDMSKGSYVTHANAPQLTMADLEFYKTVRTGGAPPPQDDPRFAPLADSDFESLPPTVLITAECDPLASDGESYRDALQAAGGKAVWFNEQGMVHACLRARNMSTRAAGFFDRVVDGVAQLGARNWPYDD
;
A
#
# COMPACT_ATOMS: atom_id res chain seq x y z
N MET A 1 -4.12 28.84 -2.25
CA MET A 1 -3.48 28.35 -1.00
C MET A 1 -1.99 28.60 -1.13
N SER A 2 -1.30 28.94 -0.04
CA SER A 2 0.16 29.04 -0.08
C SER A 2 0.75 27.65 -0.29
N THR A 3 1.74 27.52 -1.17
CA THR A 3 2.53 26.29 -1.32
C THR A 3 3.09 25.88 0.05
N PRO A 4 3.00 24.60 0.45
CA PRO A 4 3.59 24.12 1.70
C PRO A 4 5.08 24.42 1.75
N ASP A 5 5.58 24.82 2.92
CA ASP A 5 7.00 24.96 3.16
C ASP A 5 7.58 23.62 3.64
N TYR A 6 7.95 22.77 2.68
CA TYR A 6 8.52 21.45 2.96
C TYR A 6 9.81 21.49 3.78
N ALA A 7 10.57 22.59 3.74
CA ALA A 7 11.76 22.74 4.56
C ALA A 7 11.43 22.84 6.06
N THR A 8 10.19 23.20 6.39
CA THR A 8 9.70 23.26 7.79
C THR A 8 8.92 22.03 8.21
N LEU A 9 8.23 21.37 7.27
CA LEU A 9 7.40 20.19 7.56
C LEU A 9 8.23 18.92 7.69
N ILE A 10 9.22 18.75 6.81
CA ILE A 10 10.03 17.54 6.68
C ILE A 10 11.32 17.71 7.50
N ASP A 11 11.65 16.71 8.33
CA ASP A 11 12.85 16.74 9.17
C ASP A 11 14.12 16.30 8.43
N ASP A 12 15.28 16.54 9.06
CA ASP A 12 16.59 16.29 8.47
C ASP A 12 16.79 14.80 8.10
N GLU A 13 16.27 13.87 8.90
CA GLU A 13 16.39 12.42 8.62
C GLU A 13 15.57 12.03 7.38
N THR A 14 14.37 12.60 7.23
CA THR A 14 13.53 12.36 6.06
C THR A 14 14.11 13.03 4.81
N TRP A 15 14.69 14.24 4.93
CA TRP A 15 15.45 14.86 3.84
C TRP A 15 16.69 14.05 3.45
N ALA A 16 17.40 13.46 4.42
CA ALA A 16 18.54 12.57 4.14
C ALA A 16 18.10 11.30 3.39
N TYR A 17 16.93 10.75 3.73
CA TYR A 17 16.31 9.68 2.96
C TYR A 17 16.00 10.11 1.52
N ILE A 18 15.31 11.25 1.34
CA ILE A 18 14.97 11.79 0.00
C ILE A 18 16.23 11.98 -0.85
N ALA A 19 17.26 12.61 -0.29
CA ALA A 19 18.52 12.83 -1.01
C ALA A 19 19.22 11.52 -1.40
N ARG A 20 19.18 10.50 -0.54
CA ARG A 20 19.72 9.17 -0.86
C ARG A 20 18.89 8.46 -1.92
N LEU A 21 17.57 8.62 -1.91
CA LEU A 21 16.69 8.04 -2.91
C LEU A 21 16.93 8.69 -4.28
N ASP A 22 16.90 10.02 -4.36
CA ASP A 22 17.08 10.78 -5.60
C ASP A 22 18.45 10.53 -6.25
N ALA A 23 19.48 10.21 -5.45
CA ALA A 23 20.80 9.82 -5.94
C ALA A 23 20.85 8.45 -6.64
N ASN A 24 19.84 7.60 -6.41
CA ASN A 24 19.76 6.22 -6.94
C ASN A 24 18.51 5.98 -7.81
N TYR A 25 17.54 6.89 -7.78
CA TYR A 25 16.34 6.89 -8.62
C TYR A 25 15.96 8.35 -8.90
N PRO A 26 16.42 8.92 -10.02
CA PRO A 26 16.27 10.35 -10.23
C PRO A 26 14.78 10.70 -10.46
N PRO A 27 14.32 11.90 -10.06
CA PRO A 27 12.92 12.30 -10.18
C PRO A 27 12.34 12.27 -11.61
N ASP A 28 13.19 12.33 -12.63
CA ASP A 28 12.83 12.21 -14.04
C ASP A 28 12.80 10.76 -14.55
N ALA A 29 12.87 9.75 -13.66
CA ALA A 29 12.78 8.35 -14.04
C ALA A 29 11.51 8.03 -14.85
N VAL A 30 10.41 8.75 -14.62
CA VAL A 30 9.17 8.63 -15.41
C VAL A 30 9.36 8.87 -16.92
N ASP A 31 10.42 9.58 -17.32
CA ASP A 31 10.77 9.83 -18.73
C ASP A 31 11.56 8.67 -19.37
N MET A 32 12.04 7.71 -18.57
CA MET A 32 12.74 6.52 -19.05
C MET A 32 11.77 5.49 -19.66
N SER A 33 12.30 4.51 -20.38
CA SER A 33 11.48 3.35 -20.77
C SER A 33 10.98 2.59 -19.54
N ILE A 34 9.84 1.90 -19.61
CA ILE A 34 9.30 1.14 -18.46
C ILE A 34 10.30 0.08 -17.96
N ALA A 35 11.07 -0.53 -18.87
CA ALA A 35 12.10 -1.49 -18.48
C ALA A 35 13.22 -0.83 -17.66
N ASP A 36 13.67 0.36 -18.07
CA ASP A 36 14.71 1.12 -17.36
C ASP A 36 14.18 1.68 -16.03
N GLN A 37 12.90 2.12 -15.98
CA GLN A 37 12.23 2.51 -14.74
C GLN A 37 12.24 1.39 -13.72
N ARG A 38 11.88 0.16 -14.13
CA ARG A 38 11.89 -1.01 -13.25
C ARG A 38 13.29 -1.35 -12.77
N ALA A 39 14.28 -1.33 -13.66
CA ALA A 39 15.67 -1.59 -13.29
C ALA A 39 16.19 -0.56 -12.28
N ALA A 40 15.99 0.73 -12.54
CA ALA A 40 16.39 1.80 -11.63
C ALA A 40 15.64 1.72 -10.29
N TYR A 41 14.35 1.38 -10.31
CA TYR A 41 13.55 1.19 -9.10
C TYR A 41 14.06 0.02 -8.25
N ASP A 42 14.41 -1.10 -8.88
CA ASP A 42 14.97 -2.27 -8.19
C ASP A 42 16.35 -1.98 -7.60
N GLU A 43 17.21 -1.28 -8.33
CA GLU A 43 18.51 -0.81 -7.85
C GLU A 43 18.36 0.13 -6.64
N MET A 44 17.44 1.09 -6.72
CA MET A 44 17.12 1.97 -5.59
C MET A 44 16.59 1.19 -4.39
N CYS A 45 15.68 0.24 -4.59
CA CYS A 45 15.17 -0.57 -3.49
C CYS A 45 16.29 -1.38 -2.82
N ALA A 46 17.25 -1.89 -3.60
CA ALA A 46 18.40 -2.61 -3.06
C ALA A 46 19.31 -1.73 -2.15
N VAL A 47 19.34 -0.41 -2.38
CA VAL A 47 20.10 0.54 -1.53
C VAL A 47 19.53 0.65 -0.11
N PHE A 48 18.21 0.47 0.04
CA PHE A 48 17.51 0.57 1.32
C PHE A 48 17.19 -0.81 1.94
N HIS A 49 17.50 -1.88 1.22
CA HIS A 49 17.19 -3.25 1.64
C HIS A 49 17.88 -3.61 2.96
N ALA A 50 17.08 -4.03 3.94
CA ALA A 50 17.57 -4.62 5.18
C ALA A 50 17.57 -6.16 5.09
N PRO A 51 18.50 -6.86 5.76
CA PRO A 51 18.46 -8.30 5.84
C PRO A 51 17.17 -8.76 6.55
N ARG A 52 16.63 -9.91 6.12
CA ARG A 52 15.48 -10.54 6.77
C ARG A 52 15.78 -10.80 8.25
N PRO A 53 14.82 -10.56 9.17
CA PRO A 53 14.99 -10.92 10.57
C PRO A 53 15.26 -12.42 10.77
N GLU A 54 16.00 -12.76 11.83
CA GLU A 54 16.31 -14.14 12.18
C GLU A 54 15.01 -14.95 12.44
N GLY A 55 14.98 -16.21 12.00
CA GLY A 55 13.85 -17.10 12.21
C GLY A 55 12.70 -16.96 11.21
N VAL A 56 12.70 -15.96 10.33
CA VAL A 56 11.71 -15.85 9.25
C VAL A 56 12.03 -16.83 8.11
N VAL A 57 11.14 -17.80 7.90
CA VAL A 57 11.23 -18.76 6.79
C VAL A 57 10.50 -18.19 5.58
N VAL A 58 11.19 -18.16 4.44
CA VAL A 58 10.67 -17.59 3.19
C VAL A 58 10.54 -18.65 2.10
N ARG A 59 9.41 -18.68 1.38
CA ARG A 59 9.18 -19.59 0.25
C ARG A 59 8.43 -18.90 -0.88
N ASP A 60 8.89 -19.10 -2.11
CA ASP A 60 8.18 -18.68 -3.30
C ASP A 60 7.20 -19.78 -3.70
N VAL A 61 5.90 -19.47 -3.65
CA VAL A 61 4.80 -20.42 -3.89
C VAL A 61 3.68 -19.68 -4.61
N PRO A 62 3.20 -20.16 -5.77
CA PRO A 62 2.09 -19.52 -6.44
C PRO A 62 0.75 -19.86 -5.77
N PHE A 63 -0.18 -18.90 -5.76
CA PHE A 63 -1.56 -19.09 -5.35
C PHE A 63 -2.49 -18.77 -6.52
N GLY A 64 -3.27 -19.76 -6.98
CA GLY A 64 -4.12 -19.59 -8.16
C GLY A 64 -3.35 -19.35 -9.46
N GLY A 65 -2.05 -19.68 -9.48
CA GLY A 65 -1.16 -19.41 -10.61
C GLY A 65 -0.42 -18.07 -10.52
N VAL A 66 -0.81 -17.17 -9.61
CA VAL A 66 -0.14 -15.89 -9.38
C VAL A 66 1.10 -16.14 -8.50
N PRO A 67 2.30 -15.68 -8.89
CA PRO A 67 3.49 -15.83 -8.04
C PRO A 67 3.31 -15.09 -6.72
N CYS A 68 3.72 -15.72 -5.63
CA CYS A 68 3.69 -15.12 -4.30
C CYS A 68 4.93 -15.55 -3.51
N ARG A 69 5.25 -14.80 -2.46
CA ARG A 69 6.26 -15.15 -1.46
C ARG A 69 5.62 -15.22 -0.09
N THR A 70 5.80 -16.34 0.60
CA THR A 70 5.34 -16.51 1.98
C THR A 70 6.48 -16.22 2.95
N TYR A 71 6.15 -15.60 4.08
CA TYR A 71 7.01 -15.33 5.22
C TYR A 71 6.32 -15.89 6.46
N SER A 72 7.03 -16.71 7.22
CA SER A 72 6.49 -17.32 8.45
C SER A 72 7.58 -17.44 9.51
N SER A 73 7.26 -17.03 10.74
CA SER A 73 8.07 -17.20 11.95
C SER A 73 7.53 -18.31 12.86
N GLY A 74 6.48 -19.03 12.43
CA GLY A 74 5.77 -20.05 13.18
C GLY A 74 4.34 -20.28 12.67
N PRO A 75 3.58 -21.18 13.32
CA PRO A 75 2.15 -21.36 13.03
C PRO A 75 1.36 -20.07 13.28
N SER A 76 0.45 -19.72 12.37
CA SER A 76 -0.46 -18.58 12.51
C SER A 76 -1.85 -18.94 12.03
N GLU A 77 -2.86 -18.56 12.80
CA GLU A 77 -4.28 -18.67 12.44
C GLU A 77 -4.77 -17.43 11.66
N VAL A 78 -3.90 -16.47 11.39
CA VAL A 78 -4.19 -15.30 10.56
C VAL A 78 -3.09 -15.11 9.52
N THR A 79 -3.51 -14.85 8.29
CA THR A 79 -2.61 -14.56 7.17
C THR A 79 -2.78 -13.11 6.75
N VAL A 80 -1.68 -12.38 6.66
CA VAL A 80 -1.62 -11.06 6.03
C VAL A 80 -1.38 -11.28 4.54
N ILE A 81 -2.28 -10.78 3.69
CA ILE A 81 -2.02 -10.73 2.25
C ILE A 81 -1.52 -9.33 1.93
N TYR A 82 -0.27 -9.24 1.49
CA TYR A 82 0.41 -7.99 1.19
C TYR A 82 0.46 -7.75 -0.32
N TYR A 83 0.00 -6.58 -0.76
CA TYR A 83 0.16 -6.10 -2.13
C TYR A 83 1.16 -4.95 -2.13
N HIS A 84 2.19 -5.04 -2.97
CA HIS A 84 3.26 -4.05 -3.01
C HIS A 84 2.85 -2.74 -3.66
N GLY A 85 3.54 -1.65 -3.33
CA GLY A 85 3.43 -0.36 -4.03
C GLY A 85 4.20 -0.32 -5.35
N GLY A 86 4.23 0.85 -5.99
CA GLY A 86 4.94 1.06 -7.26
C GLY A 86 4.05 1.46 -8.43
N GLY A 87 2.94 2.14 -8.17
CA GLY A 87 2.10 2.74 -9.21
C GLY A 87 1.54 1.75 -10.25
N PHE A 88 1.43 0.47 -9.90
CA PHE A 88 1.05 -0.64 -10.80
C PHE A 88 2.05 -0.90 -11.95
N VAL A 89 3.21 -0.25 -11.94
CA VAL A 89 4.20 -0.27 -13.05
C VAL A 89 5.54 -0.82 -12.60
N VAL A 90 5.95 -0.54 -11.36
CA VAL A 90 7.20 -1.01 -10.74
C VAL A 90 6.89 -1.76 -9.44
N GLY A 91 7.94 -2.31 -8.83
CA GLY A 91 7.82 -3.11 -7.61
C GLY A 91 7.62 -4.60 -7.89
N GLY A 92 7.57 -5.37 -6.82
CA GLY A 92 7.48 -6.83 -6.86
C GLY A 92 7.99 -7.46 -5.56
N LEU A 93 8.14 -8.78 -5.55
CA LEU A 93 8.58 -9.52 -4.35
C LEU A 93 9.91 -9.05 -3.77
N GLN A 94 10.88 -8.66 -4.60
CA GLN A 94 12.21 -8.28 -4.12
C GLN A 94 12.25 -6.89 -3.50
N SER A 95 11.53 -5.93 -4.08
CA SER A 95 11.51 -4.53 -3.64
C SER A 95 10.79 -4.31 -2.31
N HIS A 96 10.03 -5.29 -1.83
CA HIS A 96 9.28 -5.25 -0.57
C HIS A 96 9.61 -6.45 0.34
N ASP A 97 10.69 -7.18 0.03
CA ASP A 97 11.05 -8.42 0.72
C ASP A 97 11.32 -8.21 2.21
N ASP A 98 12.10 -7.17 2.52
CA ASP A 98 12.51 -6.82 3.86
C ASP A 98 11.35 -6.24 4.67
N ILE A 99 10.48 -5.43 4.06
CA ILE A 99 9.25 -4.91 4.67
C ILE A 99 8.34 -6.08 5.08
N CYS A 100 8.09 -7.03 4.17
CA CYS A 100 7.22 -8.18 4.45
C CYS A 100 7.82 -9.13 5.50
N ALA A 101 9.14 -9.37 5.43
CA ALA A 101 9.84 -10.18 6.40
C ALA A 101 9.83 -9.54 7.81
N GLU A 102 10.03 -8.23 7.89
CA GLU A 102 9.97 -7.48 9.15
C GLU A 102 8.56 -7.45 9.73
N LEU A 103 7.54 -7.23 8.88
CA LEU A 103 6.13 -7.29 9.30
C LEU A 103 5.78 -8.68 9.85
N CYS A 104 6.22 -9.76 9.19
CA CYS A 104 6.05 -11.13 9.67
C CYS A 104 6.72 -11.36 11.03
N ALA A 105 7.98 -10.95 11.17
CA ALA A 105 8.73 -11.12 12.40
C ALA A 105 8.10 -10.37 13.58
N ARG A 106 7.67 -9.13 13.35
CA ARG A 106 7.15 -8.26 14.42
C ARG A 106 5.71 -8.58 14.82
N THR A 107 4.89 -9.05 13.90
CA THR A 107 3.48 -9.41 14.20
C THR A 107 3.32 -10.87 14.61
N GLY A 108 4.27 -11.75 14.23
CA GLY A 108 4.13 -13.20 14.38
C GLY A 108 3.13 -13.84 13.40
N LEU A 109 2.54 -13.05 12.50
CA LEU A 109 1.56 -13.54 11.53
C LEU A 109 2.26 -14.05 10.25
N GLU A 110 1.63 -15.00 9.56
CA GLU A 110 2.06 -15.37 8.20
C GLU A 110 1.81 -14.18 7.28
N VAL A 111 2.80 -13.76 6.51
CA VAL A 111 2.65 -12.76 5.45
C VAL A 111 2.79 -13.45 4.11
N ILE A 112 1.88 -13.19 3.17
CA ILE A 112 1.95 -13.65 1.79
C ILE A 112 1.96 -12.40 0.90
N SER A 113 3.11 -12.10 0.32
CA SER A 113 3.26 -11.03 -0.67
C SER A 113 2.85 -11.53 -2.05
N VAL A 114 1.97 -10.79 -2.73
CA VAL A 114 1.46 -11.13 -4.06
C VAL A 114 2.23 -10.37 -5.14
N ASP A 115 2.73 -11.09 -6.14
CA ASP A 115 3.48 -10.55 -7.29
C ASP A 115 2.53 -10.41 -8.49
N TYR A 116 1.63 -9.43 -8.41
CA TYR A 116 0.62 -9.22 -9.46
C TYR A 116 1.26 -8.66 -10.73
N ALA A 117 0.71 -8.98 -11.91
CA ALA A 117 1.24 -8.49 -13.17
C ALA A 117 1.12 -6.96 -13.29
N LEU A 118 2.12 -6.34 -13.92
CA LEU A 118 2.28 -4.89 -13.97
C LEU A 118 1.86 -4.32 -15.33
N ALA A 119 1.45 -3.05 -15.32
CA ALA A 119 1.26 -2.25 -16.52
C ALA A 119 2.63 -1.80 -17.08
N PRO A 120 2.76 -1.59 -18.40
CA PRO A 120 1.72 -1.61 -19.43
C PRO A 120 1.41 -3.00 -20.03
N GLU A 121 2.17 -4.04 -19.70
CA GLU A 121 1.96 -5.39 -20.24
C GLU A 121 0.60 -5.94 -19.81
N THR A 122 0.18 -5.60 -18.59
CA THR A 122 -1.11 -5.95 -18.02
C THR A 122 -1.80 -4.67 -17.50
N VAL A 123 -2.62 -4.06 -18.35
CA VAL A 123 -3.41 -2.88 -18.00
C VAL A 123 -4.64 -3.25 -17.15
N PHE A 124 -5.29 -2.26 -16.54
CA PHE A 124 -6.53 -2.46 -15.78
C PHE A 124 -7.59 -3.23 -16.59
N PRO A 125 -8.30 -4.22 -15.99
CA PRO A 125 -8.27 -4.62 -14.57
C PRO A 125 -7.26 -5.72 -14.22
N GLY A 126 -6.22 -5.94 -15.02
CA GLY A 126 -5.32 -7.10 -14.87
C GLY A 126 -4.61 -7.21 -13.51
N CYS A 127 -4.00 -6.13 -12.99
CA CYS A 127 -3.40 -6.15 -11.64
C CYS A 127 -4.41 -6.56 -10.55
N PHE A 128 -5.65 -6.06 -10.66
CA PHE A 128 -6.75 -6.42 -9.74
C PHE A 128 -7.16 -7.88 -9.91
N ASN A 129 -7.23 -8.39 -11.14
CA ASN A 129 -7.59 -9.79 -11.40
C ASN A 129 -6.57 -10.75 -10.78
N ASP A 130 -5.29 -10.43 -10.82
CA ASP A 130 -4.24 -11.22 -10.16
C ASP A 130 -4.36 -11.14 -8.64
N ALA A 131 -4.55 -9.93 -8.08
CA ALA A 131 -4.78 -9.75 -6.66
C ALA A 131 -5.99 -10.57 -6.15
N TRP A 132 -7.11 -10.55 -6.89
CA TRP A 132 -8.30 -11.33 -6.57
C TRP A 132 -8.10 -12.84 -6.73
N THR A 133 -7.38 -13.26 -7.77
CA THR A 133 -7.01 -14.67 -7.99
C THR A 133 -6.19 -15.21 -6.84
N ALA A 134 -5.14 -14.49 -6.44
CA ALA A 134 -4.28 -14.84 -5.33
C ALA A 134 -5.09 -14.87 -4.01
N PHE A 135 -5.88 -13.83 -3.72
CA PHE A 135 -6.77 -13.77 -2.57
C PHE A 135 -7.69 -15.00 -2.48
N SER A 136 -8.37 -15.33 -3.58
CA SER A 136 -9.31 -16.45 -3.65
C SER A 136 -8.62 -17.80 -3.39
N ALA A 137 -7.43 -18.00 -3.94
CA ALA A 137 -6.67 -19.23 -3.72
C ALA A 137 -6.07 -19.31 -2.29
N ILE A 138 -5.58 -18.20 -1.75
CA ILE A 138 -5.07 -18.12 -0.38
C ILE A 138 -6.20 -18.46 0.62
N THR A 139 -7.37 -17.83 0.47
CA THR A 139 -8.53 -18.06 1.36
C THR A 139 -9.08 -19.49 1.31
N GLN A 140 -8.90 -20.20 0.19
CA GLN A 140 -9.20 -21.64 0.11
C GLN A 140 -8.13 -22.49 0.80
N SER A 141 -6.86 -22.09 0.73
CA SER A 141 -5.73 -22.84 1.28
C SER A 141 -5.47 -22.60 2.78
N ARG A 142 -5.99 -21.49 3.33
CA ARG A 142 -5.86 -21.10 4.73
C ARG A 142 -7.26 -21.04 5.33
N SER A 143 -7.49 -21.63 6.49
CA SER A 143 -8.79 -21.59 7.19
C SER A 143 -8.95 -20.37 8.11
N GLY A 144 -7.85 -19.66 8.36
CA GLY A 144 -7.73 -18.56 9.32
C GLY A 144 -8.33 -17.21 8.91
N GLY A 145 -8.19 -16.22 9.79
CA GLY A 145 -8.53 -14.83 9.46
C GLY A 145 -7.57 -14.24 8.41
N ILE A 146 -8.03 -13.24 7.66
CA ILE A 146 -7.22 -12.53 6.67
C ILE A 146 -7.13 -11.06 7.05
N VAL A 147 -5.91 -10.53 7.07
CA VAL A 147 -5.68 -9.07 7.06
C VAL A 147 -5.20 -8.69 5.67
N LEU A 148 -5.90 -7.77 5.01
CA LEU A 148 -5.44 -7.21 3.74
C LEU A 148 -4.48 -6.05 4.04
N CYS A 149 -3.33 -6.02 3.40
CA CYS A 149 -2.35 -4.97 3.61
C CYS A 149 -1.70 -4.58 2.28
N GLY A 150 -1.30 -3.32 2.17
CA GLY A 150 -0.53 -2.88 1.02
C GLY A 150 -0.26 -1.40 1.07
N ASP A 151 0.73 -0.99 0.29
CA ASP A 151 1.21 0.38 0.27
C ASP A 151 0.99 1.03 -1.09
N SER A 152 0.58 2.30 -1.11
CA SER A 152 0.32 3.07 -2.35
C SER A 152 -0.66 2.34 -3.29
N ALA A 153 -0.21 1.93 -4.48
CA ALA A 153 -0.96 1.09 -5.42
C ALA A 153 -1.38 -0.26 -4.82
N GLY A 154 -0.58 -0.86 -3.94
CA GLY A 154 -0.94 -2.06 -3.20
C GLY A 154 -2.04 -1.81 -2.17
N GLY A 155 -2.07 -0.63 -1.56
CA GLY A 155 -3.16 -0.18 -0.70
C GLY A 155 -4.48 -0.03 -1.47
N ASN A 156 -4.42 0.45 -2.73
CA ASN A 156 -5.57 0.43 -3.65
C ASN A 156 -6.07 -1.00 -3.89
N LEU A 157 -5.17 -1.95 -4.19
CA LEU A 157 -5.55 -3.35 -4.43
C LEU A 157 -6.14 -4.01 -3.18
N ALA A 158 -5.57 -3.75 -2.00
CA ALA A 158 -6.12 -4.24 -0.72
C ALA A 158 -7.56 -3.78 -0.52
N ALA A 159 -7.82 -2.48 -0.68
CA ALA A 159 -9.17 -1.93 -0.58
C ALA A 159 -10.10 -2.47 -1.68
N ALA A 160 -9.67 -2.48 -2.94
CA ALA A 160 -10.43 -3.01 -4.06
C ALA A 160 -10.83 -4.49 -3.84
N VAL A 161 -9.92 -5.31 -3.33
CA VAL A 161 -10.20 -6.71 -2.96
C VAL A 161 -11.21 -6.77 -1.82
N ALA A 162 -11.11 -5.89 -0.79
CA ALA A 162 -12.10 -5.82 0.29
C ALA A 162 -13.51 -5.49 -0.22
N HIS A 163 -13.63 -4.50 -1.11
CA HIS A 163 -14.89 -4.14 -1.76
C HIS A 163 -15.44 -5.30 -2.60
N HIS A 164 -14.59 -5.94 -3.41
CA HIS A 164 -15.01 -7.08 -4.21
C HIS A 164 -15.38 -8.31 -3.36
N ALA A 165 -14.73 -8.49 -2.22
CA ALA A 165 -14.99 -9.57 -1.28
C ALA A 165 -16.32 -9.41 -0.50
N ARG A 166 -16.88 -8.20 -0.43
CA ARG A 166 -18.13 -7.89 0.29
C ARG A 166 -19.25 -8.85 -0.11
N GLY A 167 -19.83 -9.56 0.86
CA GLY A 167 -20.89 -10.55 0.66
C GLY A 167 -20.45 -11.88 0.01
N ARG A 168 -19.17 -12.05 -0.33
CA ARG A 168 -18.63 -13.26 -0.98
C ARG A 168 -17.82 -14.15 -0.04
N VAL A 169 -17.19 -13.55 0.97
CA VAL A 169 -16.25 -14.22 1.91
C VAL A 169 -16.45 -13.72 3.33
N ASP A 170 -17.71 -13.73 3.77
CA ASP A 170 -18.14 -13.11 5.03
C ASP A 170 -17.36 -13.62 6.25
N GLY A 171 -16.89 -12.68 7.06
CA GLY A 171 -16.17 -12.94 8.31
C GLY A 171 -14.72 -13.47 8.16
N ARG A 172 -14.23 -13.68 6.92
CA ARG A 172 -12.85 -14.11 6.66
C ARG A 172 -11.86 -12.96 6.70
N ILE A 173 -12.21 -11.79 6.17
CA ILE A 173 -11.36 -10.60 6.27
C ILE A 173 -11.61 -9.96 7.64
N VAL A 174 -10.61 -10.04 8.52
CA VAL A 174 -10.69 -9.55 9.91
C VAL A 174 -10.25 -8.09 10.04
N GLY A 175 -9.61 -7.56 9.00
CA GLY A 175 -9.25 -6.16 8.90
C GLY A 175 -8.48 -5.83 7.62
N GLN A 176 -8.26 -4.55 7.38
CA GLN A 176 -7.33 -4.07 6.36
C GLN A 176 -6.45 -2.92 6.88
N VAL A 177 -5.17 -2.92 6.51
CA VAL A 177 -4.20 -1.85 6.80
C VAL A 177 -3.74 -1.23 5.50
N LEU A 178 -4.15 0.01 5.27
CA LEU A 178 -3.91 0.73 4.02
C LEU A 178 -2.84 1.80 4.23
N ILE A 179 -1.70 1.62 3.58
CA ILE A 179 -0.51 2.44 3.79
C ILE A 179 -0.40 3.46 2.65
N TYR A 180 -0.55 4.75 2.97
CA TYR A 180 -0.61 5.89 2.04
C TYR A 180 -1.31 5.57 0.70
N PRO A 181 -2.53 5.00 0.73
CA PRO A 181 -3.15 4.40 -0.45
C PRO A 181 -3.64 5.47 -1.44
N GLY A 182 -3.59 5.16 -2.73
CA GLY A 182 -4.33 5.93 -3.74
C GLY A 182 -5.69 5.30 -4.01
N LEU A 183 -6.78 5.89 -3.52
CA LEU A 183 -8.14 5.33 -3.54
C LEU A 183 -9.08 6.05 -4.52
N GLY A 184 -8.62 7.13 -5.15
CA GLY A 184 -9.33 7.85 -6.20
C GLY A 184 -10.26 8.91 -5.67
N GLY A 185 -9.81 9.68 -4.68
CA GLY A 185 -10.54 10.81 -4.15
C GLY A 185 -10.65 11.96 -5.16
N ASP A 186 -11.33 13.02 -4.71
CA ASP A 186 -11.56 14.22 -5.52
C ASP A 186 -10.28 15.05 -5.64
N MET A 187 -9.65 14.96 -6.80
CA MET A 187 -8.38 15.61 -7.12
C MET A 187 -8.44 17.15 -7.14
N SER A 188 -9.63 17.76 -7.00
CA SER A 188 -9.79 19.21 -6.96
C SER A 188 -9.67 19.83 -5.55
N LYS A 189 -9.47 19.00 -4.51
CA LYS A 189 -9.45 19.44 -3.11
C LYS A 189 -8.37 18.75 -2.28
N GLY A 190 -8.22 19.19 -1.02
CA GLY A 190 -7.39 18.54 -0.02
C GLY A 190 -5.91 18.46 -0.41
N SER A 191 -5.27 17.36 -0.04
CA SER A 191 -3.85 17.11 -0.29
C SER A 191 -3.50 17.08 -1.78
N TYR A 192 -4.42 16.72 -2.67
CA TYR A 192 -4.18 16.76 -4.11
C TYR A 192 -3.83 18.17 -4.61
N VAL A 193 -4.38 19.22 -3.98
CA VAL A 193 -4.08 20.62 -4.28
C VAL A 193 -2.90 21.11 -3.46
N THR A 194 -2.92 20.86 -2.15
CA THR A 194 -1.90 21.38 -1.21
C THR A 194 -0.53 20.77 -1.49
N HIS A 195 -0.48 19.46 -1.73
CA HIS A 195 0.74 18.67 -1.90
C HIS A 195 0.99 18.26 -3.36
N ALA A 196 0.43 19.00 -4.33
CA ALA A 196 0.50 18.67 -5.75
C ALA A 196 1.93 18.45 -6.28
N ASN A 197 2.92 19.12 -5.69
CA ASN A 197 4.35 19.03 -6.01
C ASN A 197 5.18 18.61 -4.79
N ALA A 198 4.65 17.69 -3.97
CA ALA A 198 5.42 17.17 -2.84
C ALA A 198 6.67 16.42 -3.32
N PRO A 199 7.74 16.37 -2.49
CA PRO A 199 8.87 15.50 -2.77
C PRO A 199 8.41 14.04 -2.94
N GLN A 200 9.11 13.28 -3.78
CA GLN A 200 8.88 11.84 -4.06
C GLN A 200 7.63 11.50 -4.88
N LEU A 201 6.51 12.20 -4.71
CA LEU A 201 5.30 11.95 -5.49
C LEU A 201 4.57 13.26 -5.79
N THR A 202 4.32 13.50 -7.07
CA THR A 202 3.57 14.65 -7.57
C THR A 202 2.26 14.24 -8.24
N MET A 203 1.39 15.21 -8.50
CA MET A 203 0.21 15.00 -9.34
C MET A 203 0.56 14.61 -10.78
N ALA A 204 1.72 15.02 -11.29
CA ALA A 204 2.19 14.62 -12.61
C ALA A 204 2.53 13.12 -12.65
N ASP A 205 3.19 12.61 -11.60
CA ASP A 205 3.49 11.19 -11.45
C ASP A 205 2.21 10.36 -11.35
N LEU A 206 1.22 10.83 -10.57
CA LEU A 206 -0.08 10.18 -10.49
C LEU A 206 -0.79 10.12 -11.85
N GLU A 207 -0.71 11.17 -12.66
CA GLU A 207 -1.26 11.18 -14.01
C GLU A 207 -0.53 10.19 -14.94
N PHE A 208 0.80 10.11 -14.83
CA PHE A 208 1.62 9.14 -15.55
C PHE A 208 1.19 7.71 -15.21
N TYR A 209 1.19 7.33 -13.92
CA TYR A 209 0.81 5.99 -13.49
C TYR A 209 -0.63 5.65 -13.89
N LYS A 210 -1.55 6.61 -13.77
CA LYS A 210 -2.94 6.43 -14.23
C LYS A 210 -3.01 6.12 -15.72
N THR A 211 -2.28 6.87 -16.54
CA THR A 211 -2.22 6.69 -18.00
C THR A 211 -1.63 5.33 -18.38
N VAL A 212 -0.54 4.91 -17.74
CA VAL A 212 0.07 3.60 -18.00
C VAL A 212 -0.86 2.48 -17.55
N ARG A 213 -1.46 2.59 -16.36
CA ARG A 213 -2.41 1.62 -15.78
C ARG A 213 -3.62 1.38 -16.69
N THR A 214 -4.08 2.39 -17.43
CA THR A 214 -5.24 2.26 -18.34
C THR A 214 -4.84 1.99 -19.79
N GLY A 215 -3.55 1.87 -20.10
CA GLY A 215 -3.08 1.76 -21.49
C GLY A 215 -3.43 2.97 -22.35
N GLY A 216 -3.54 4.16 -21.73
CA GLY A 216 -3.95 5.40 -22.38
C GLY A 216 -5.46 5.55 -22.61
N ALA A 217 -6.28 4.56 -22.22
CA ALA A 217 -7.73 4.69 -22.26
C ALA A 217 -8.24 5.59 -21.11
N PRO A 218 -9.42 6.21 -21.26
CA PRO A 218 -10.09 6.86 -20.13
C PRO A 218 -10.24 5.89 -18.96
N PRO A 219 -10.01 6.33 -17.70
CA PRO A 219 -10.22 5.47 -16.54
C PRO A 219 -11.69 5.03 -16.46
N PRO A 220 -11.96 3.81 -15.96
CA PRO A 220 -13.33 3.36 -15.76
C PRO A 220 -14.05 4.29 -14.78
N GLN A 221 -15.32 4.59 -15.07
CA GLN A 221 -16.18 5.34 -14.18
C GLN A 221 -16.81 4.41 -13.15
N ASP A 222 -16.95 4.88 -11.92
CA ASP A 222 -17.68 4.20 -10.85
C ASP A 222 -17.27 2.73 -10.62
N ASP A 223 -15.97 2.43 -10.78
CA ASP A 223 -15.42 1.09 -10.63
C ASP A 223 -14.49 1.00 -9.40
N PRO A 224 -14.98 0.43 -8.27
CA PRO A 224 -14.20 0.27 -7.04
C PRO A 224 -12.94 -0.59 -7.20
N ARG A 225 -12.84 -1.37 -8.28
CA ARG A 225 -11.62 -2.13 -8.60
C ARG A 225 -10.48 -1.22 -9.04
N PHE A 226 -10.82 -0.04 -9.58
CA PHE A 226 -9.87 0.99 -10.01
C PHE A 226 -9.66 2.04 -8.92
N ALA A 227 -10.77 2.59 -8.41
CA ALA A 227 -10.83 3.65 -7.42
C ALA A 227 -11.84 3.27 -6.32
N PRO A 228 -11.40 2.64 -5.21
CA PRO A 228 -12.28 2.22 -4.12
C PRO A 228 -13.22 3.30 -3.58
N LEU A 229 -12.82 4.58 -3.60
CA LEU A 229 -13.68 5.70 -3.20
C LEU A 229 -14.88 5.95 -4.14
N ALA A 230 -14.89 5.33 -5.32
CA ALA A 230 -16.00 5.40 -6.27
C ALA A 230 -17.13 4.40 -5.96
N ASP A 231 -16.99 3.53 -4.94
CA ASP A 231 -18.10 2.68 -4.52
C ASP A 231 -19.21 3.55 -3.90
N SER A 232 -20.46 3.16 -4.13
CA SER A 232 -21.62 3.81 -3.51
C SER A 232 -22.03 3.15 -2.20
N ASP A 233 -21.45 1.98 -1.89
CA ASP A 233 -21.77 1.17 -0.74
C ASP A 233 -20.50 0.80 0.05
N PHE A 234 -20.42 1.30 1.27
CA PHE A 234 -19.33 1.05 2.22
C PHE A 234 -19.78 0.17 3.40
N GLU A 235 -21.01 -0.34 3.38
CA GLU A 235 -21.51 -1.20 4.45
C GLU A 235 -20.72 -2.51 4.50
N SER A 236 -20.61 -3.11 5.68
CA SER A 236 -20.00 -4.44 5.86
C SER A 236 -18.55 -4.60 5.35
N LEU A 237 -17.84 -3.49 5.09
CA LEU A 237 -16.40 -3.51 4.84
C LEU A 237 -15.62 -3.80 6.14
N PRO A 238 -14.42 -4.41 6.06
CA PRO A 238 -13.68 -4.83 7.24
C PRO A 238 -13.15 -3.65 8.06
N PRO A 239 -12.88 -3.83 9.37
CA PRO A 239 -12.23 -2.80 10.18
C PRO A 239 -10.93 -2.32 9.53
N THR A 240 -10.76 -1.00 9.40
CA THR A 240 -9.72 -0.42 8.54
C THR A 240 -8.82 0.55 9.29
N VAL A 241 -7.51 0.32 9.24
CA VAL A 241 -6.48 1.26 9.72
C VAL A 241 -5.83 1.91 8.51
N LEU A 242 -5.99 3.23 8.35
CA LEU A 242 -5.33 4.01 7.30
C LEU A 242 -4.18 4.81 7.90
N ILE A 243 -3.02 4.76 7.25
CA ILE A 243 -1.82 5.46 7.70
C ILE A 243 -1.26 6.21 6.49
N THR A 244 -1.39 7.53 6.46
CA THR A 244 -0.93 8.38 5.36
C THR A 244 0.27 9.22 5.76
N ALA A 245 0.97 9.74 4.76
CA ALA A 245 2.04 10.72 4.94
C ALA A 245 1.46 12.13 4.76
N GLU A 246 1.84 13.10 5.62
CA GLU A 246 1.33 14.47 5.51
C GLU A 246 1.70 15.12 4.17
N CYS A 247 2.96 15.01 3.77
CA CYS A 247 3.49 15.61 2.54
C CYS A 247 3.31 14.67 1.35
N ASP A 248 2.04 14.39 0.99
CA ASP A 248 1.67 13.43 -0.05
C ASP A 248 0.35 13.87 -0.73
N PRO A 249 0.28 13.96 -2.08
CA PRO A 249 -0.98 14.23 -2.78
C PRO A 249 -2.12 13.29 -2.39
N LEU A 250 -1.84 12.05 -2.00
CA LEU A 250 -2.82 11.01 -1.68
C LEU A 250 -3.33 11.05 -0.22
N ALA A 251 -2.80 11.93 0.64
CA ALA A 251 -3.12 11.91 2.08
C ALA A 251 -4.63 12.01 2.38
N SER A 252 -5.36 12.85 1.65
CA SER A 252 -6.81 13.06 1.80
C SER A 252 -7.67 11.86 1.38
N ASP A 253 -7.12 10.88 0.65
CA ASP A 253 -7.84 9.63 0.39
C ASP A 253 -8.00 8.82 1.68
N GLY A 254 -7.03 8.92 2.60
CA GLY A 254 -7.08 8.31 3.92
C GLY A 254 -8.27 8.81 4.75
N GLU A 255 -8.42 10.14 4.81
CA GLU A 255 -9.53 10.82 5.47
C GLU A 255 -10.88 10.44 4.84
N SER A 256 -10.98 10.58 3.52
CA SER A 256 -12.22 10.36 2.78
C SER A 256 -12.72 8.91 2.92
N TYR A 257 -11.82 7.93 2.90
CA TYR A 257 -12.17 6.52 3.03
C TYR A 257 -12.58 6.17 4.46
N ARG A 258 -11.90 6.74 5.48
CA ARG A 258 -12.30 6.63 6.88
C ARG A 258 -13.70 7.18 7.11
N ASP A 259 -13.98 8.38 6.60
CA ASP A 259 -15.27 9.04 6.75
C ASP A 259 -16.40 8.23 6.09
N ALA A 260 -16.16 7.71 4.87
CA ALA A 260 -17.13 6.88 4.15
C ALA A 260 -17.46 5.57 4.91
N LEU A 261 -16.43 4.89 5.44
CA LEU A 261 -16.61 3.70 6.26
C LEU A 261 -17.40 3.98 7.54
N GLN A 262 -17.04 5.03 8.28
CA GLN A 262 -17.73 5.40 9.52
C GLN A 262 -19.17 5.84 9.26
N ALA A 263 -19.43 6.57 8.17
CA ALA A 263 -20.78 6.97 7.77
C ALA A 263 -21.68 5.75 7.44
N ALA A 264 -21.09 4.66 6.93
CA ALA A 264 -21.78 3.38 6.72
C ALA A 264 -21.85 2.49 7.98
N GLY A 265 -21.43 2.99 9.16
CA GLY A 265 -21.43 2.26 10.43
C GLY A 265 -20.27 1.29 10.63
N GLY A 266 -19.26 1.33 9.75
CA GLY A 266 -18.04 0.53 9.85
C GLY A 266 -17.01 1.10 10.83
N LYS A 267 -15.97 0.29 11.09
CA LYS A 267 -14.83 0.68 11.94
C LYS A 267 -13.66 1.17 11.08
N ALA A 268 -13.29 2.44 11.22
CA ALA A 268 -12.12 2.98 10.55
C ALA A 268 -11.40 4.00 11.44
N VAL A 269 -10.07 4.01 11.37
CA VAL A 269 -9.21 5.03 11.98
C VAL A 269 -8.20 5.51 10.94
N TRP A 270 -7.87 6.79 10.97
CA TRP A 270 -6.90 7.40 10.07
C TRP A 270 -5.82 8.14 10.86
N PHE A 271 -4.57 7.87 10.50
CA PHE A 271 -3.39 8.52 11.03
C PHE A 271 -2.66 9.23 9.90
N ASN A 272 -2.55 10.56 9.99
CA ASN A 272 -1.76 11.36 9.04
C ASN A 272 -0.42 11.73 9.66
N GLU A 273 0.62 10.99 9.30
CA GLU A 273 1.94 11.09 9.92
C GLU A 273 2.68 12.36 9.48
N GLN A 274 2.98 13.21 10.47
CA GLN A 274 3.46 14.57 10.26
C GLN A 274 4.89 14.61 9.70
N GLY A 275 5.10 15.42 8.68
CA GLY A 275 6.38 15.58 7.99
C GLY A 275 6.84 14.37 7.17
N MET A 276 6.04 13.30 7.12
CA MET A 276 6.35 12.15 6.29
C MET A 276 6.01 12.42 4.82
N VAL A 277 6.71 11.74 3.92
CA VAL A 277 6.49 11.76 2.47
C VAL A 277 5.97 10.42 1.96
N HIS A 278 5.44 10.39 0.73
CA HIS A 278 5.04 9.15 0.07
C HIS A 278 6.21 8.14 0.02
N ALA A 279 5.88 6.85 0.06
CA ALA A 279 6.84 5.74 0.04
C ALA A 279 7.83 5.69 1.23
N CYS A 280 7.52 6.36 2.34
CA CYS A 280 8.42 6.44 3.51
C CYS A 280 8.73 5.11 4.22
N LEU A 281 8.06 3.99 3.91
CA LEU A 281 8.42 2.67 4.47
C LEU A 281 9.88 2.28 4.21
N ARG A 282 10.48 2.75 3.11
CA ARG A 282 11.90 2.50 2.80
C ARG A 282 12.85 3.27 3.74
N ALA A 283 12.38 4.34 4.35
CA ALA A 283 13.14 5.14 5.29
C ALA A 283 13.15 4.57 6.72
N ARG A 284 12.41 3.49 7.02
CA ARG A 284 12.21 2.97 8.38
C ARG A 284 13.49 2.59 9.14
N ASN A 285 14.58 2.30 8.43
CA ASN A 285 15.89 1.99 9.00
C ASN A 285 16.86 3.20 9.00
N MET A 286 16.39 4.38 8.58
CA MET A 286 17.18 5.60 8.43
C MET A 286 16.56 6.83 9.10
N SER A 287 15.25 6.84 9.32
CA SER A 287 14.51 7.93 9.94
C SER A 287 13.69 7.40 11.11
N THR A 288 13.82 8.08 12.25
CA THR A 288 13.08 7.82 13.48
C THR A 288 11.58 7.97 13.27
N ARG A 289 11.16 8.99 12.50
CA ARG A 289 9.74 9.16 12.15
C ARG A 289 9.23 8.06 11.23
N ALA A 290 10.04 7.63 10.25
CA ALA A 290 9.68 6.51 9.38
C ALA A 290 9.62 5.17 10.13
N ALA A 291 10.49 4.98 11.13
CA ALA A 291 10.40 3.83 12.03
C ALA A 291 9.08 3.84 12.82
N GLY A 292 8.71 4.99 13.39
CA GLY A 292 7.43 5.17 14.08
C GLY A 292 6.21 5.00 13.17
N PHE A 293 6.30 5.45 11.90
CA PHE A 293 5.29 5.17 10.88
C PHE A 293 5.12 3.66 10.69
N PHE A 294 6.23 2.92 10.55
CA PHE A 294 6.17 1.47 10.38
C PHE A 294 5.71 0.74 11.65
N ASP A 295 6.06 1.24 12.84
CA ASP A 295 5.52 0.74 14.12
C ASP A 295 3.99 0.78 14.11
N ARG A 296 3.40 1.88 13.62
CA ARG A 296 1.95 1.98 13.49
C ARG A 296 1.36 0.99 12.50
N VAL A 297 2.04 0.73 11.39
CA VAL A 297 1.63 -0.32 10.42
C VAL A 297 1.61 -1.68 11.10
N VAL A 298 2.69 -2.03 11.81
CA VAL A 298 2.83 -3.28 12.54
C VAL A 298 1.73 -3.42 13.61
N ASP A 299 1.51 -2.37 14.39
CA ASP A 299 0.47 -2.34 15.43
C ASP A 299 -0.93 -2.50 14.80
N GLY A 300 -1.22 -1.78 13.72
CA GLY A 300 -2.47 -1.92 12.98
C GLY A 300 -2.73 -3.36 12.54
N VAL A 301 -1.72 -4.00 11.94
CA VAL A 301 -1.81 -5.40 11.48
C VAL A 301 -1.98 -6.36 12.66
N ALA A 302 -1.20 -6.18 13.73
CA ALA A 302 -1.26 -7.05 14.91
C ALA A 302 -2.62 -6.95 15.63
N GLN A 303 -3.15 -5.74 15.81
CA GLN A 303 -4.44 -5.52 16.48
C GLN A 303 -5.58 -6.13 15.67
N LEU A 304 -5.61 -5.89 14.35
CA LEU A 304 -6.62 -6.47 13.47
C LEU A 304 -6.53 -8.00 13.39
N GLY A 305 -5.30 -8.55 13.34
CA GLY A 305 -5.07 -9.99 13.39
C GLY A 305 -5.56 -10.63 14.69
N ALA A 306 -5.39 -9.94 15.81
CA ALA A 306 -5.94 -10.33 17.11
C ALA A 306 -7.45 -10.09 17.23
N ARG A 307 -8.12 -9.56 16.18
CA ARG A 307 -9.52 -9.10 16.20
C ARG A 307 -9.79 -8.07 17.31
N ASN A 308 -8.79 -7.28 17.64
CA ASN A 308 -8.87 -6.20 18.61
C ASN A 308 -9.00 -4.85 17.89
N TRP A 309 -9.77 -3.94 18.47
CA TRP A 309 -9.97 -2.60 17.94
C TRP A 309 -9.73 -1.56 19.05
N PRO A 310 -8.50 -1.05 19.22
CA PRO A 310 -8.14 -0.14 20.30
C PRO A 310 -8.34 1.35 19.96
N TYR A 311 -9.11 1.64 18.91
CA TYR A 311 -9.27 3.02 18.37
C TYR A 311 -10.65 3.61 18.65
N ASP A 312 -11.42 2.99 19.54
CA ASP A 312 -12.63 3.60 20.09
C ASP A 312 -12.22 4.71 21.09
N ASP A 313 -12.87 5.86 21.05
CA ASP A 313 -12.61 7.03 21.92
C ASP A 313 -12.79 6.73 23.43
#